data_AF-A0A7J8B9V5-F1
#
_entry.id   AF-A0A7J8B9V5-F1
#
_cell.length_a   1.000
_cell.length_b   1.000
_cell.length_c   1.000
_cell.angle_alpha   90.00
_cell.angle_beta   90.00
_cell.angle_gamma   90.00
#
_symmetry.space_group_name_H-M   'P 1'
#
loop_
_entity.id
_entity.type
_entity.pdbx_description
1 polymer ?
#
loop_
_entity_poly.entity_id
_entity_poly.type
_entity_poly.pdbx_seq_one_letter_code
_entity_poly.pdbx_strand_id
1 'polypeptide(L)'
;MWGFLLSTFQTLKSYLVVNDNQISQWSFINELDKLESLQALSCLRNPLTAGSRADSTRQFIIARVAQLQVLNKCQILPEERRGAELDYRKAFGGEWRKAGGHQDPDQNRPSAEFRAAHPRYQSLCLRYGAPEDGELKTQQPFLLKNQLLTLKIKCPHQLDQKVIEKQLPESMTVQKVKGMLSRLLRVPASDLLLSYESPKMPGREIELESDQQSLQFYSVENGDCLLVRW
;
A
#
# COMPACT_ATOMS: atom_id res chain seq x y z
N MET A 1 13.10 -35.26 -5.76
CA MET A 1 12.01 -36.25 -5.94
C MET A 1 10.68 -35.64 -6.41
N TRP A 2 10.45 -34.33 -6.27
CA TRP A 2 9.23 -33.66 -6.76
C TRP A 2 9.24 -33.29 -8.25
N GLY A 3 10.42 -33.00 -8.82
CA GLY A 3 10.54 -32.59 -10.23
C GLY A 3 10.21 -33.67 -11.26
N PHE A 4 10.38 -34.96 -10.93
CA PHE A 4 10.11 -36.08 -11.85
C PHE A 4 8.63 -36.50 -11.87
N LEU A 5 7.86 -36.12 -10.84
CA LEU A 5 6.42 -36.40 -10.77
C LEU A 5 5.60 -35.39 -11.60
N LEU A 6 6.12 -34.20 -11.87
CA LEU A 6 5.38 -33.17 -12.62
C LEU A 6 5.21 -33.50 -14.12
N SER A 7 6.11 -34.30 -14.72
CA SER A 7 6.00 -34.69 -16.15
C SER A 7 5.02 -35.84 -16.40
N THR A 8 4.55 -36.54 -15.36
CA THR A 8 3.71 -37.75 -15.48
C THR A 8 2.20 -37.47 -15.40
N PHE A 9 1.79 -36.19 -15.32
CA PHE A 9 0.41 -35.82 -15.05
C PHE A 9 -0.24 -34.92 -16.12
N GLN A 10 -0.02 -35.20 -17.41
CA GLN A 10 -0.80 -34.56 -18.49
C GLN A 10 -2.32 -34.80 -18.38
N THR A 11 -2.73 -35.76 -17.55
CA THR A 11 -4.13 -36.10 -17.25
C THR A 11 -4.54 -35.76 -15.81
N LEU A 12 -3.73 -35.01 -15.03
CA LEU A 12 -4.15 -34.62 -13.68
C LEU A 12 -5.48 -33.92 -13.81
N LYS A 13 -6.48 -34.48 -13.12
CA LYS A 13 -7.87 -34.06 -13.15
C LYS A 13 -7.91 -32.55 -13.04
N SER A 14 -8.84 -31.96 -13.80
CA SER A 14 -9.21 -30.54 -13.69
C SER A 14 -9.55 -30.11 -12.25
N TYR A 15 -9.64 -31.05 -11.30
CA TYR A 15 -9.88 -30.84 -9.90
C TYR A 15 -8.83 -31.52 -9.01
N LEU A 16 -8.18 -30.75 -8.13
CA LEU A 16 -7.25 -31.24 -7.10
C LEU A 16 -7.81 -30.95 -5.69
N VAL A 17 -7.84 -31.99 -4.85
CA VAL A 17 -8.23 -31.87 -3.43
C VAL A 17 -7.05 -32.21 -2.55
N VAL A 18 -6.61 -31.24 -1.76
CA VAL A 18 -5.54 -31.33 -0.76
C VAL A 18 -6.00 -30.75 0.57
N ASN A 19 -7.26 -30.99 0.91
CA ASN A 19 -7.81 -30.61 2.22
C ASN A 19 -7.11 -31.39 3.35
N ASP A 20 -7.09 -30.86 4.57
CA ASP A 20 -6.60 -31.56 5.76
C ASP A 20 -5.14 -32.02 5.65
N ASN A 21 -4.30 -31.19 5.04
CA ASN A 21 -2.88 -31.44 4.89
C ASN A 21 -2.05 -30.45 5.73
N GLN A 22 -0.72 -30.59 5.67
CA GLN A 22 0.24 -29.72 6.36
C GLN A 22 0.86 -28.69 5.42
N ILE A 23 0.09 -28.19 4.45
CA ILE A 23 0.56 -27.17 3.52
C ILE A 23 0.69 -25.85 4.28
N SER A 24 1.92 -25.42 4.51
CA SER A 24 2.25 -24.17 5.23
C SER A 24 3.01 -23.16 4.37
N GLN A 25 3.53 -23.58 3.21
CA GLN A 25 4.42 -22.79 2.37
C GLN A 25 3.78 -22.44 1.02
N TRP A 26 4.00 -21.21 0.56
CA TRP A 26 3.54 -20.74 -0.76
C TRP A 26 4.19 -21.47 -1.93
N SER A 27 5.37 -22.05 -1.73
CA SER A 27 6.04 -22.86 -2.77
C SER A 27 5.15 -24.00 -3.28
N PHE A 28 4.33 -24.61 -2.42
CA PHE A 28 3.36 -25.62 -2.86
C PHE A 28 2.37 -25.05 -3.89
N ILE A 29 1.80 -23.88 -3.61
CA ILE A 29 0.84 -23.21 -4.51
C ILE A 29 1.53 -22.77 -5.81
N ASN A 30 2.77 -22.27 -5.73
CA ASN A 30 3.55 -21.86 -6.89
C ASN A 30 3.78 -23.01 -7.88
N GLU A 31 3.98 -24.23 -7.38
CA GLU A 31 4.15 -25.42 -8.23
C GLU A 31 2.86 -25.82 -8.96
N LEU A 32 1.68 -25.46 -8.42
CA LEU A 32 0.39 -25.77 -9.06
C LEU A 32 0.18 -25.02 -10.38
N ASP A 33 0.82 -23.86 -10.57
CA ASP A 33 0.72 -23.09 -11.80
C ASP A 33 1.26 -23.87 -13.02
N LYS A 34 2.20 -24.79 -12.79
CA LYS A 34 2.77 -25.69 -13.82
C LYS A 34 1.76 -26.72 -14.34
N LEU A 35 0.65 -26.94 -13.63
CA LEU A 35 -0.38 -27.91 -13.99
C LEU A 35 -1.42 -27.24 -14.90
N GLU A 36 -1.12 -27.08 -16.19
CA GLU A 36 -1.97 -26.32 -17.13
C GLU A 36 -3.44 -26.77 -17.18
N SER A 37 -3.69 -28.05 -16.91
CA SER A 37 -5.06 -28.62 -16.87
C SER A 37 -5.82 -28.38 -15.56
N LEU A 38 -5.21 -27.84 -14.51
CA LEU A 38 -5.82 -27.63 -13.20
C LEU A 38 -6.85 -26.51 -13.22
N GLN A 39 -8.15 -26.84 -13.24
CA GLN A 39 -9.23 -25.84 -13.25
C GLN A 39 -9.80 -25.58 -11.86
N ALA A 40 -9.61 -26.47 -10.89
CA ALA A 40 -10.29 -26.38 -9.62
C ALA A 40 -9.44 -26.97 -8.48
N LEU A 41 -9.40 -26.25 -7.36
CA LEU A 41 -8.57 -26.58 -6.20
C LEU A 41 -9.41 -26.55 -4.93
N SER A 42 -9.23 -27.54 -4.07
CA SER A 42 -9.72 -27.50 -2.69
C SER A 42 -8.53 -27.72 -1.76
N CYS A 43 -8.22 -26.73 -0.93
CA CYS A 43 -7.08 -26.74 0.00
C CYS A 43 -7.48 -26.25 1.40
N LEU A 44 -8.70 -26.59 1.82
CA LEU A 44 -9.26 -26.24 3.13
C LEU A 44 -8.48 -26.92 4.26
N ARG A 45 -8.50 -26.32 5.45
CA ARG A 45 -7.90 -26.90 6.67
C ARG A 45 -6.41 -27.23 6.49
N ASN A 46 -5.67 -26.27 5.95
CA ASN A 46 -4.21 -26.30 5.89
C ASN A 46 -3.67 -25.10 6.68
N PRO A 47 -2.45 -25.18 7.28
CA PRO A 47 -1.84 -24.05 7.97
C PRO A 47 -1.77 -22.77 7.12
N LEU A 48 -1.50 -22.90 5.80
CA LEU A 48 -1.47 -21.78 4.86
C LEU A 48 -2.82 -21.05 4.76
N THR A 49 -3.93 -21.77 4.95
CA THR A 49 -5.30 -21.24 4.88
C THR A 49 -5.90 -20.96 6.26
N ALA A 50 -5.16 -21.22 7.35
CA ALA A 50 -5.60 -21.00 8.72
C ALA A 50 -5.23 -19.59 9.21
N GLY A 51 -6.22 -18.74 9.51
CA GLY A 51 -6.00 -17.44 10.18
C GLY A 51 -6.92 -16.31 9.71
N SER A 52 -6.78 -15.13 10.34
CA SER A 52 -7.59 -13.93 10.09
C SER A 52 -7.34 -13.22 8.75
N ARG A 53 -6.56 -13.84 7.85
CA ARG A 53 -6.21 -13.33 6.52
C ARG A 53 -6.77 -14.21 5.39
N ALA A 54 -7.85 -14.96 5.66
CA ALA A 54 -8.42 -15.91 4.71
C ALA A 54 -8.74 -15.28 3.34
N ASP A 55 -9.27 -14.06 3.31
CA ASP A 55 -9.57 -13.33 2.08
C ASP A 55 -8.29 -12.98 1.30
N SER A 56 -7.25 -12.50 1.98
CA SER A 56 -5.95 -12.25 1.37
C SER A 56 -5.29 -13.54 0.85
N THR A 57 -5.43 -14.66 1.58
CA THR A 57 -4.93 -15.96 1.15
C THR A 57 -5.63 -16.44 -0.12
N ARG A 58 -6.96 -16.31 -0.19
CA ARG A 58 -7.73 -16.66 -1.40
C ARG A 58 -7.25 -15.86 -2.61
N GLN A 59 -7.19 -14.53 -2.49
CA GLN A 59 -6.72 -13.65 -3.56
C GLN A 59 -5.32 -14.05 -4.03
N PHE A 60 -4.42 -14.33 -3.09
CA PHE A 60 -3.06 -14.75 -3.37
C PHE A 60 -2.91 -16.11 -4.04
N ILE A 61 -3.81 -17.06 -3.78
CA ILE A 61 -3.88 -18.32 -4.54
C ILE A 61 -4.36 -18.05 -5.96
N ILE A 62 -5.41 -17.23 -6.13
CA ILE A 62 -5.99 -16.89 -7.44
C ILE A 62 -4.95 -16.23 -8.35
N ALA A 63 -4.17 -15.27 -7.81
CA ALA A 63 -3.13 -14.57 -8.56
C ALA A 63 -1.93 -15.46 -8.94
N ARG A 64 -1.66 -16.52 -8.15
CA ARG A 64 -0.53 -17.43 -8.33
C ARG A 64 -0.82 -18.60 -9.29
N VAL A 65 -2.09 -18.96 -9.49
CA VAL A 65 -2.49 -20.09 -10.35
C VAL A 65 -3.44 -19.59 -11.44
N ALA A 66 -2.90 -19.42 -12.64
CA ALA A 66 -3.53 -18.67 -13.73
C ALA A 66 -4.84 -19.28 -14.25
N GLN A 67 -4.82 -20.60 -14.37
CA GLN A 67 -5.86 -21.44 -14.98
C GLN A 67 -6.99 -21.78 -14.01
N LEU A 68 -6.87 -21.42 -12.73
CA LEU A 68 -7.83 -21.83 -11.71
C LEU A 68 -9.19 -21.14 -11.90
N GLN A 69 -10.26 -21.91 -12.03
CA GLN A 69 -11.64 -21.42 -12.18
C GLN A 69 -12.47 -21.59 -10.90
N VAL A 70 -12.13 -22.57 -10.05
CA VAL A 70 -12.85 -22.84 -8.79
C VAL A 70 -11.84 -23.04 -7.66
N LEU A 71 -12.02 -22.31 -6.57
CA LEU A 71 -11.21 -22.47 -5.36
C LEU A 71 -12.11 -22.72 -4.15
N ASN A 72 -11.86 -23.82 -3.43
CA ASN A 72 -12.63 -24.26 -2.27
C ASN A 72 -14.14 -24.31 -2.54
N LYS A 73 -14.53 -24.85 -3.71
CA LYS A 73 -15.90 -24.95 -4.22
C LYS A 73 -16.56 -23.61 -4.58
N CYS A 74 -15.84 -22.49 -4.49
CA CYS A 74 -16.33 -21.19 -4.93
C CYS A 74 -15.72 -20.85 -6.30
N GLN A 75 -16.58 -20.52 -7.26
CA GLN A 75 -16.16 -20.02 -8.57
C GLN A 75 -15.34 -18.74 -8.42
N ILE A 76 -14.32 -18.59 -9.26
CA ILE A 76 -13.50 -17.39 -9.37
C ILE A 76 -14.09 -16.55 -10.50
N LEU A 77 -14.59 -15.37 -10.16
CA LEU A 77 -15.14 -14.46 -11.17
C LEU A 77 -14.01 -13.72 -11.90
N PRO A 78 -14.20 -13.32 -13.17
CA PRO A 78 -13.20 -12.55 -13.90
C PRO A 78 -12.74 -11.28 -13.18
N GLU A 79 -13.67 -10.54 -12.56
CA GLU A 79 -13.35 -9.33 -11.79
C GLU A 79 -12.60 -9.63 -10.49
N GLU A 80 -12.94 -10.74 -9.81
CA GLU A 80 -12.22 -11.20 -8.62
C GLU A 80 -10.76 -11.56 -8.99
N ARG A 81 -10.57 -12.27 -10.10
CA ARG A 81 -9.25 -12.60 -10.62
C ARG A 81 -8.45 -11.35 -10.96
N ARG A 82 -9.06 -10.41 -11.70
CA ARG A 82 -8.42 -9.14 -12.05
C ARG A 82 -7.99 -8.36 -10.80
N GLY A 83 -8.87 -8.25 -9.80
CA GLY A 83 -8.56 -7.60 -8.54
C GLY A 83 -7.41 -8.29 -7.80
N ALA A 84 -7.49 -9.61 -7.65
CA ALA A 84 -6.45 -10.41 -7.00
C ALA A 84 -5.08 -10.29 -7.69
N GLU A 85 -5.04 -10.30 -9.03
CA GLU A 85 -3.81 -10.15 -9.82
C GLU A 85 -3.19 -8.75 -9.65
N LEU A 86 -4.00 -7.68 -9.63
CA LEU A 86 -3.55 -6.31 -9.38
C LEU A 86 -3.06 -6.11 -7.94
N ASP A 87 -3.80 -6.62 -6.95
CA ASP A 87 -3.42 -6.55 -5.54
C ASP A 87 -2.13 -7.32 -5.27
N TYR A 88 -1.96 -8.48 -5.90
CA TYR A 88 -0.73 -9.26 -5.85
C TYR A 88 0.45 -8.49 -6.43
N ARG A 89 0.29 -7.89 -7.63
CA ARG A 89 1.32 -7.03 -8.23
C ARG A 89 1.71 -5.90 -7.28
N LYS A 90 0.73 -5.20 -6.71
CA LYS A 90 0.96 -4.09 -5.78
C LYS A 90 1.67 -4.55 -4.50
N ALA A 91 1.23 -5.65 -3.91
CA ALA A 91 1.75 -6.16 -2.64
C ALA A 91 3.23 -6.54 -2.71
N PHE A 92 3.67 -7.15 -3.82
CA PHE A 92 5.03 -7.67 -3.97
C PHE A 92 5.96 -6.78 -4.81
N GLY A 93 5.50 -5.60 -5.23
CA GLY A 93 6.32 -4.71 -6.04
C GLY A 93 7.56 -4.17 -5.33
N GLY A 94 7.47 -3.90 -4.03
CA GLY A 94 8.64 -3.49 -3.25
C GLY A 94 9.72 -4.58 -3.21
N GLU A 95 9.30 -5.84 -3.07
CA GLU A 95 10.19 -7.01 -3.09
C GLU A 95 10.77 -7.23 -4.49
N TRP A 96 9.95 -7.13 -5.53
CA TRP A 96 10.37 -7.22 -6.92
C TRP A 96 11.47 -6.21 -7.25
N ARG A 97 11.30 -4.94 -6.86
CA ARG A 97 12.30 -3.90 -7.10
C ARG A 97 13.60 -4.16 -6.34
N LYS A 98 13.52 -4.55 -5.05
CA LYS A 98 14.69 -4.93 -4.25
C LYS A 98 15.44 -6.13 -4.85
N ALA A 99 14.73 -7.03 -5.51
CA ALA A 99 15.30 -8.19 -6.18
C ALA A 99 15.97 -7.86 -7.54
N GLY A 100 16.00 -6.60 -7.98
CA GLY A 100 16.54 -6.21 -9.30
C GLY A 100 15.47 -6.07 -10.39
N GLY A 101 14.20 -5.97 -10.01
CA GLY A 101 13.09 -5.67 -10.90
C GLY A 101 13.12 -4.21 -11.37
N HIS A 102 12.85 -3.99 -12.67
CA HIS A 102 12.86 -2.66 -13.27
C HIS A 102 11.75 -2.50 -14.32
N GLN A 103 11.29 -1.26 -14.55
CA GLN A 103 10.25 -0.97 -15.55
C GLN A 103 10.76 -1.13 -16.98
N ASP A 104 12.00 -0.70 -17.21
CA ASP A 104 12.74 -1.00 -18.43
C ASP A 104 12.98 -2.52 -18.58
N PRO A 105 12.45 -3.17 -19.64
CA PRO A 105 12.64 -4.59 -19.89
C PRO A 105 14.11 -5.03 -19.97
N ASP A 106 15.01 -4.15 -20.43
CA ASP A 106 16.42 -4.49 -20.60
C ASP A 106 17.14 -4.56 -19.24
N GLN A 107 16.69 -3.76 -18.28
CA GLN A 107 17.23 -3.71 -16.92
C GLN A 107 16.48 -4.63 -15.94
N ASN A 108 15.30 -5.13 -16.32
CA ASN A 108 14.48 -5.99 -15.47
C ASN A 108 15.14 -7.36 -15.27
N ARG A 109 15.85 -7.54 -14.15
CA ARG A 109 16.62 -8.74 -13.82
C ARG A 109 16.35 -9.17 -12.36
N PRO A 110 15.10 -9.55 -12.02
CA PRO A 110 14.75 -9.99 -10.68
C PRO A 110 15.54 -11.26 -10.31
N SER A 111 15.87 -11.39 -9.02
CA SER A 111 16.67 -12.50 -8.49
C SER A 111 15.99 -13.86 -8.69
N ALA A 112 16.78 -14.94 -8.64
CA ALA A 112 16.26 -16.30 -8.76
C ALA A 112 15.29 -16.64 -7.62
N GLU A 113 15.58 -16.17 -6.41
CA GLU A 113 14.75 -16.34 -5.21
C GLU A 113 13.39 -15.68 -5.41
N PHE A 114 13.37 -14.44 -5.91
CA PHE A 114 12.11 -13.73 -6.19
C PHE A 114 11.29 -14.45 -7.27
N ARG A 115 11.93 -14.89 -8.36
CA ARG A 115 11.24 -15.64 -9.42
C ARG A 115 10.64 -16.95 -8.91
N ALA A 116 11.32 -17.66 -8.02
CA ALA A 116 10.80 -18.88 -7.41
C ALA A 116 9.64 -18.62 -6.43
N ALA A 117 9.72 -17.54 -5.66
CA ALA A 117 8.67 -17.13 -4.73
C ALA A 117 7.43 -16.56 -5.44
N HIS A 118 7.61 -15.94 -6.61
CA HIS A 118 6.57 -15.23 -7.35
C HIS A 118 6.59 -15.55 -8.85
N PRO A 119 6.33 -16.81 -9.27
CA PRO A 119 6.50 -17.26 -10.66
C PRO A 119 5.65 -16.48 -11.67
N ARG A 120 4.47 -16.02 -11.24
CA ARG A 120 3.52 -15.25 -12.05
C ARG A 120 3.83 -13.75 -12.13
N TYR A 121 4.75 -13.23 -11.32
CA TYR A 121 4.89 -11.79 -11.19
C TYR A 121 5.30 -11.10 -12.49
N GLN A 122 6.23 -11.72 -13.24
CA GLN A 122 6.68 -11.17 -14.51
C GLN A 122 5.57 -11.12 -15.57
N SER A 123 4.75 -12.18 -15.67
CA SER A 123 3.63 -12.20 -16.61
C SER A 123 2.54 -11.19 -16.23
N LEU A 124 2.34 -10.95 -14.93
CA LEU A 124 1.44 -9.92 -14.44
C LEU A 124 1.94 -8.51 -14.73
N CYS A 125 3.24 -8.24 -14.62
CA CYS A 125 3.83 -6.97 -15.06
C CYS A 125 3.65 -6.75 -16.56
N LEU A 126 3.80 -7.80 -17.39
CA LEU A 126 3.55 -7.69 -18.83
C LEU A 126 2.08 -7.40 -19.15
N ARG A 127 1.15 -7.96 -18.37
CA ARG A 127 -0.29 -7.78 -18.57
C ARG A 127 -0.81 -6.43 -18.07
N TYR A 128 -0.34 -5.96 -16.92
CA TYR A 128 -0.91 -4.80 -16.21
C TYR A 128 0.05 -3.61 -16.08
N GLY A 129 1.29 -3.73 -16.59
CA GLY A 129 2.35 -2.76 -16.40
C GLY A 129 3.21 -3.05 -15.16
N ALA A 130 4.49 -2.69 -15.23
CA ALA A 130 5.41 -2.79 -14.11
C ALA A 130 5.10 -1.69 -13.06
N PRO A 131 5.17 -1.99 -11.74
CA PRO A 131 4.86 -1.00 -10.72
C PRO A 131 5.70 0.27 -10.79
N GLU A 132 5.02 1.41 -10.71
CA GLU A 132 5.67 2.72 -10.72
C GLU A 132 6.45 3.02 -9.44
N ASP A 133 7.47 3.86 -9.54
CA ASP A 133 8.25 4.34 -8.39
C ASP A 133 7.38 5.02 -7.32
N GLY A 134 6.30 5.69 -7.74
CA GLY A 134 5.29 6.23 -6.84
C GLY A 134 4.49 5.16 -6.10
N GLU A 135 4.18 4.03 -6.76
CA GLU A 135 3.40 2.92 -6.20
C GLU A 135 4.18 2.09 -5.17
N LEU A 136 5.52 2.04 -5.32
CA LEU A 136 6.40 1.21 -4.48
C LEU A 136 6.98 1.93 -3.27
N LYS A 137 6.69 3.23 -3.13
CA LYS A 137 6.79 3.89 -1.83
C LYS A 137 5.78 3.20 -0.93
N THR A 138 6.27 2.37 -0.01
CA THR A 138 5.46 1.80 1.06
C THR A 138 4.64 2.94 1.65
N GLN A 139 3.32 2.95 1.40
CA GLN A 139 2.43 3.68 2.27
C GLN A 139 2.68 3.05 3.63
N GLN A 140 3.41 3.77 4.49
CA GLN A 140 3.65 3.28 5.84
C GLN A 140 2.29 2.88 6.40
N PRO A 141 2.16 1.70 7.03
CA PRO A 141 0.92 1.32 7.66
C PRO A 141 0.49 2.50 8.52
N PHE A 142 -0.76 2.96 8.32
CA PHE A 142 -1.39 4.05 9.05
C PHE A 142 -1.47 3.70 10.54
N LEU A 143 -0.33 3.67 11.21
CA LEU A 143 -0.23 3.78 12.64
C LEU A 143 -0.45 5.26 12.91
N LEU A 144 -1.59 5.58 13.51
CA LEU A 144 -1.99 6.89 14.05
C LEU A 144 -0.89 7.62 14.88
N LYS A 145 0.25 6.97 15.13
CA LYS A 145 1.36 7.49 15.93
C LYS A 145 2.36 8.38 15.17
N ASN A 146 2.41 8.39 13.83
CA ASN A 146 3.56 9.02 13.13
C ASN A 146 3.26 10.12 12.09
N GLN A 147 2.04 10.67 11.99
CA GLN A 147 1.77 11.81 11.08
C GLN A 147 1.70 13.15 11.83
N LEU A 148 2.70 13.44 12.65
CA LEU A 148 2.86 14.77 13.21
C LEU A 148 3.69 15.62 12.24
N LEU A 149 3.05 16.61 11.63
CA LEU A 149 3.69 17.67 10.86
C LEU A 149 4.50 18.54 11.82
N THR A 150 5.81 18.66 11.58
CA THR A 150 6.67 19.64 12.24
C THR A 150 6.56 20.96 11.49
N LEU A 151 5.78 21.89 12.06
CA LEU A 151 5.48 23.19 11.47
C LEU A 151 6.17 24.30 12.25
N LYS A 152 6.63 25.32 11.52
CA LYS A 152 7.14 26.57 12.10
C LYS A 152 6.01 27.57 12.17
N ILE A 153 5.71 28.08 13.35
CA ILE A 153 4.67 29.07 13.58
C ILE A 153 5.34 30.44 13.69
N LYS A 154 4.93 31.38 12.84
CA LYS A 154 5.38 32.78 12.86
C LYS A 154 4.18 33.71 12.98
N CYS A 155 4.39 34.83 13.65
CA CYS A 155 3.43 35.91 13.77
C CYS A 155 4.01 37.13 13.05
N PRO A 156 3.66 37.37 11.77
CA PRO A 156 4.32 38.40 10.94
C PRO A 156 4.26 39.81 11.53
N HIS A 157 3.22 40.12 12.30
CA HIS A 157 3.00 41.44 12.90
C HIS A 157 3.72 41.67 14.23
N GLN A 158 4.37 40.64 14.80
CA GLN A 158 5.16 40.77 16.03
C GLN A 158 6.65 40.61 15.71
N LEU A 159 7.33 41.75 15.54
CA LEU A 159 8.74 41.85 15.14
C LEU A 159 9.71 41.12 16.08
N ASP A 160 9.34 40.90 17.36
CA ASP A 160 10.18 40.28 18.39
C ASP A 160 9.79 38.84 18.77
N GLN A 161 8.79 38.23 18.11
CA GLN A 161 8.32 36.92 18.53
C GLN A 161 9.17 35.79 17.91
N LYS A 162 9.75 34.96 18.76
CA LYS A 162 10.51 33.76 18.35
C LYS A 162 9.61 32.80 17.56
N VAL A 163 10.13 32.30 16.43
CA VAL A 163 9.50 31.22 15.66
C VAL A 163 9.29 30.00 16.56
N ILE A 164 8.06 29.51 16.65
CA ILE A 164 7.72 28.36 17.49
C ILE A 164 7.62 27.12 16.62
N GLU A 165 8.37 26.07 16.92
CA GLU A 165 8.19 24.77 16.28
C GLU A 165 7.15 23.95 17.03
N LYS A 166 6.14 23.45 16.31
CA LYS A 166 5.11 22.56 16.85
C LYS A 166 4.83 21.38 15.95
N GLN A 167 4.56 20.26 16.62
CA GLN A 167 4.16 19.01 16.00
C GLN A 167 2.64 18.87 16.06
N LEU A 168 1.99 18.87 14.89
CA LEU A 168 0.53 18.81 14.74
C LEU A 168 0.11 17.65 13.84
N PRO A 169 -0.95 16.90 14.16
CA PRO A 169 -1.47 15.88 13.25
C PRO A 169 -1.94 16.50 11.92
N GLU A 170 -1.65 15.85 10.79
CA GLU A 170 -2.17 16.28 9.48
C GLU A 170 -3.71 16.33 9.42
N SER A 171 -4.36 15.46 10.22
CA SER A 171 -5.81 15.37 10.35
C SER A 171 -6.42 16.42 11.29
N MET A 172 -5.58 17.24 11.95
CA MET A 172 -6.05 18.30 12.83
C MET A 172 -6.77 19.37 12.02
N THR A 173 -7.98 19.74 12.45
CA THR A 173 -8.77 20.77 11.78
C THR A 173 -8.25 22.16 12.10
N VAL A 174 -8.45 23.11 11.18
CA VAL A 174 -8.07 24.52 11.34
C VAL A 174 -8.66 25.10 12.63
N GLN A 175 -9.91 24.76 12.98
CA GLN A 175 -10.53 25.16 14.25
C GLN A 175 -9.72 24.72 15.48
N LYS A 176 -9.24 23.46 15.49
CA LYS A 176 -8.44 22.93 16.60
C LYS A 176 -7.06 23.61 16.65
N VAL A 177 -6.49 23.93 15.50
CA VAL A 177 -5.23 24.69 15.40
C VAL A 177 -5.41 26.08 15.99
N LYS A 178 -6.46 26.82 15.58
CA LYS A 178 -6.82 28.13 16.17
C LYS A 178 -7.04 28.03 17.69
N GLY A 179 -7.76 27.01 18.17
CA GLY A 179 -7.96 26.80 19.61
C GLY A 179 -6.68 26.45 20.40
N MET A 180 -5.69 25.81 19.76
CA MET A 180 -4.37 25.62 20.35
C MET A 180 -3.58 26.93 20.39
N LEU A 181 -3.52 27.66 19.27
CA LEU A 181 -2.80 28.92 19.14
C LEU A 181 -3.39 30.00 20.05
N SER A 182 -4.71 30.04 20.20
CA SER A 182 -5.42 30.94 21.11
C SER A 182 -4.90 30.83 22.54
N ARG A 183 -4.70 29.60 23.03
CA ARG A 183 -4.14 29.34 24.37
C ARG A 183 -2.67 29.71 24.47
N LEU A 184 -1.90 29.52 23.39
CA LEU A 184 -0.47 29.80 23.34
C LEU A 184 -0.18 31.32 23.27
N LEU A 185 -0.96 32.04 22.47
CA LEU A 185 -0.81 33.46 22.18
C LEU A 185 -1.68 34.36 23.07
N ARG A 186 -2.63 33.77 23.82
CA ARG A 186 -3.64 34.48 24.63
C ARG A 186 -4.51 35.43 23.81
N VAL A 187 -4.87 35.01 22.61
CA VAL A 187 -5.75 35.72 21.66
C VAL A 187 -7.02 34.88 21.44
N PRO A 188 -8.22 35.48 21.30
CA PRO A 188 -9.43 34.73 20.96
C PRO A 188 -9.29 33.95 19.65
N ALA A 189 -9.75 32.70 19.61
CA ALA A 189 -9.64 31.87 18.42
C ALA A 189 -10.41 32.43 17.20
N SER A 190 -11.45 33.23 17.45
CA SER A 190 -12.24 33.93 16.43
C SER A 190 -11.43 34.95 15.64
N ASP A 191 -10.43 35.55 16.30
CA ASP A 191 -9.67 36.68 15.75
C ASP A 191 -8.44 36.17 14.98
N LEU A 192 -8.11 34.89 15.13
CA LEU A 192 -6.96 34.27 14.46
C LEU A 192 -7.27 33.99 12.99
N LEU A 193 -6.51 34.64 12.12
CA LEU A 193 -6.40 34.34 10.70
C LEU A 193 -5.12 33.51 10.47
N LEU A 194 -5.29 32.36 9.81
CA LEU A 194 -4.20 31.42 9.54
C LEU A 194 -3.95 31.33 8.04
N SER A 195 -2.69 31.44 7.65
CA SER A 195 -2.21 31.05 6.33
C SER A 195 -0.95 30.19 6.49
N TYR A 196 -0.49 29.58 5.40
CA TYR A 196 0.80 28.92 5.40
C TYR A 196 1.59 29.26 4.13
N GLU A 197 2.91 29.19 4.26
CA GLU A 197 3.86 29.30 3.17
C GLU A 197 4.68 28.02 3.09
N SER A 198 4.82 27.49 1.87
CA SER A 198 5.66 26.32 1.63
C SER A 198 7.02 26.72 1.07
N PRO A 199 8.14 26.13 1.54
CA PRO A 199 9.46 26.34 0.95
C PRO A 199 9.54 25.97 -0.53
N LYS A 200 8.63 25.13 -1.02
CA LYS A 200 8.54 24.73 -2.44
C LYS A 200 7.97 25.84 -3.33
N MET A 201 7.23 26.79 -2.76
CA MET A 201 6.60 27.92 -3.44
C MET A 201 6.81 29.22 -2.63
N PRO A 202 8.06 29.74 -2.59
CA PRO A 202 8.37 30.92 -1.79
C PRO A 202 7.59 32.15 -2.28
N GLY A 203 7.11 32.97 -1.35
CA GLY A 203 6.36 34.20 -1.62
C GLY A 203 4.87 33.99 -1.93
N ARG A 204 4.37 32.75 -1.89
CA ARG A 204 2.94 32.45 -2.03
C ARG A 204 2.38 31.96 -0.70
N GLU A 205 1.49 32.75 -0.12
CA GLU A 205 0.70 32.35 1.05
C GLU A 205 -0.62 31.72 0.62
N ILE A 206 -1.03 30.66 1.32
CA ILE A 206 -2.31 29.99 1.14
C ILE A 206 -3.12 30.14 2.42
N GLU A 207 -4.29 30.75 2.33
CA GLU A 207 -5.18 30.99 3.46
C GLU A 207 -5.93 29.72 3.87
N LEU A 208 -6.03 29.50 5.18
CA LEU A 208 -6.78 28.40 5.78
C LEU A 208 -8.21 28.88 6.12
N GLU A 209 -9.01 29.12 5.09
CA GLU A 209 -10.32 29.79 5.16
C GLU A 209 -11.38 29.01 5.97
N SER A 210 -11.35 27.68 5.90
CA SER A 210 -12.38 26.82 6.47
C SER A 210 -11.92 26.13 7.75
N ASP A 211 -12.51 26.52 8.86
CA ASP A 211 -12.28 25.96 10.19
C ASP A 211 -12.56 24.45 10.30
N GLN A 212 -13.46 23.92 9.46
CA GLN A 212 -13.86 22.52 9.44
C GLN A 212 -12.89 21.61 8.68
N GLN A 213 -12.02 22.17 7.84
CA GLN A 213 -11.08 21.39 7.03
C GLN A 213 -9.80 21.07 7.81
N SER A 214 -9.13 19.98 7.44
CA SER A 214 -7.86 19.55 8.04
C SER A 214 -6.65 20.22 7.38
N LEU A 215 -5.50 20.20 8.06
CA LEU A 215 -4.24 20.62 7.45
C LEU A 215 -3.92 19.81 6.18
N GLN A 216 -4.28 18.53 6.15
CA GLN A 216 -4.15 17.67 4.98
C GLN A 216 -4.98 18.15 3.78
N PHE A 217 -6.20 18.66 3.99
CA PHE A 217 -7.03 19.20 2.91
C PHE A 217 -6.32 20.35 2.18
N TYR A 218 -5.62 21.19 2.95
CA TYR A 218 -4.81 22.28 2.44
C TYR A 218 -3.43 21.86 1.93
N SER A 219 -3.11 20.56 1.93
CA SER A 219 -1.81 20.04 1.50
C SER A 219 -0.62 20.64 2.28
N VAL A 220 -0.81 20.88 3.59
CA VAL A 220 0.27 21.33 4.47
C VAL A 220 1.23 20.17 4.74
N GLU A 221 2.52 20.40 4.58
CA GLU A 221 3.58 19.40 4.70
C GLU A 221 4.60 19.70 5.82
N ASN A 222 5.48 18.75 6.09
CA ASN A 222 6.59 18.91 7.02
C ASN A 222 7.53 20.05 6.58
N GLY A 223 7.84 20.95 7.51
CA GLY A 223 8.74 22.09 7.26
C GLY A 223 8.04 23.33 6.71
N ASP A 224 6.75 23.26 6.40
CA ASP A 224 5.96 24.44 6.05
C ASP A 224 5.86 25.42 7.24
N CYS A 225 5.64 26.69 6.90
CA CYS A 225 5.56 27.78 7.86
C CYS A 225 4.10 28.23 8.00
N LEU A 226 3.51 28.01 9.18
CA LEU A 226 2.21 28.55 9.54
C LEU A 226 2.36 30.02 9.95
N LEU A 227 1.58 30.89 9.33
CA LEU A 227 1.54 32.31 9.58
C LEU A 227 0.26 32.63 10.33
N VAL A 228 0.40 33.30 11.48
CA VAL A 228 -0.70 33.61 12.39
C VAL A 228 -0.86 35.11 12.47
N ARG A 229 -2.06 35.60 12.18
CA ARG A 229 -2.44 37.01 12.23
C ARG A 229 -3.70 37.16 13.09
N TRP A 230 -3.84 38.29 13.74
CA TRP A 230 -5.02 38.73 14.49
C TRP A 230 -5.05 40.25 14.55
#